data_AF-A0A5C5XCJ4-F1
#
_entry.id   AF-A0A5C5XCJ4-F1
#
_cell.length_a   1.000
_cell.length_b   1.000
_cell.length_c   1.000
_cell.angle_alpha   90.00
_cell.angle_beta   90.00
_cell.angle_gamma   90.00
#
_symmetry.space_group_name_H-M   'P 1'
#
loop_
_entity.id
_entity.type
_entity.pdbx_description
1 polymer ?
#
loop_
_entity_poly.entity_id
_entity_poly.type
_entity_poly.pdbx_seq_one_letter_code
_entity_poly.pdbx_strand_id
1 'polypeptide(L)'
;MSDIGWLIFDVEAVADGDLISKLKYPDQELSGDAAIARYRQELMEEKGSDFIAHTFMLPISVAIAKVTQDFHLDDIVVLDDPDYRPASITNLFWQGWRHYKRPTFVTFNGRGYDLPLMELSAYRFGLSLPDWFQVSGRSFDQARNRYNTSSHLDLMDMMSNFGASRLQGGLNVLANIIGKPGKTGIDGSQVQDMYDNGGVREINDYCMCDVLDTYFVFLRTRVLTGQLTLDEEHERVVETKNYLEKRAADCKAFEHYLSHWGDWQPPEKESTENKESV
;
A
#
# COMPACT_ATOMS: atom_id res chain seq x y z
N MET A 1 4.26 -26.02 -5.40
CA MET A 1 4.62 -25.02 -4.37
C MET A 1 4.22 -23.66 -4.92
N SER A 2 3.79 -22.73 -4.08
CA SER A 2 3.32 -21.42 -4.54
C SER A 2 4.47 -20.65 -5.18
N ASP A 3 4.27 -20.12 -6.39
CA ASP A 3 5.27 -19.35 -7.16
C ASP A 3 5.18 -17.84 -6.90
N ILE A 4 4.61 -17.45 -5.76
CA ILE A 4 4.45 -16.03 -5.39
C ILE A 4 5.81 -15.49 -4.98
N GLY A 5 6.33 -14.56 -5.78
CA GLY A 5 7.60 -13.87 -5.52
C GLY A 5 7.42 -12.56 -4.75
N TRP A 6 6.24 -11.93 -4.87
CA TRP A 6 5.98 -10.61 -4.34
C TRP A 6 4.58 -10.51 -3.71
N LEU A 7 4.48 -9.81 -2.59
CA LEU A 7 3.21 -9.38 -2.01
C LEU A 7 3.18 -7.85 -2.01
N ILE A 8 2.35 -7.30 -2.87
CA ILE A 8 2.15 -5.86 -2.96
C ILE A 8 0.94 -5.52 -2.11
N PHE A 9 1.08 -4.57 -1.19
CA PHE A 9 -0.01 -4.27 -0.26
C PHE A 9 -0.03 -2.81 0.17
N ASP A 10 -1.19 -2.44 0.69
CA ASP A 10 -1.50 -1.16 1.31
C ASP A 10 -2.36 -1.41 2.56
N VAL A 11 -2.36 -0.47 3.51
CA VAL A 11 -3.07 -0.58 4.79
C VAL A 11 -3.83 0.70 5.12
N GLU A 12 -5.12 0.55 5.42
CA GLU A 12 -5.91 1.61 6.04
C GLU A 12 -6.18 1.31 7.52
N ALA A 13 -6.20 2.37 8.32
CA ALA A 13 -6.20 2.27 9.77
C ALA A 13 -7.04 3.35 10.44
N VAL A 14 -7.55 3.03 11.63
CA VAL A 14 -8.32 3.94 12.47
C VAL A 14 -7.65 4.11 13.82
N ALA A 15 -7.89 5.26 14.45
CA ALA A 15 -7.35 5.56 15.75
C ALA A 15 -7.98 4.66 16.83
N ASP A 16 -7.14 4.16 17.72
CA ASP A 16 -7.53 3.46 18.93
C ASP A 16 -7.89 4.47 20.02
N GLY A 17 -9.17 4.82 20.07
CA GLY A 17 -9.70 5.76 21.04
C GLY A 17 -9.49 5.32 22.49
N ASP A 18 -9.55 4.02 22.79
CA ASP A 18 -9.34 3.51 24.14
C ASP A 18 -7.89 3.71 24.59
N LEU A 19 -6.92 3.43 23.71
CA LEU A 19 -5.51 3.68 23.99
C LEU A 19 -5.19 5.17 24.09
N ILE A 20 -5.78 6.00 23.23
CA ILE A 20 -5.62 7.46 23.29
C ILE A 20 -6.19 7.98 24.62
N SER A 21 -7.42 7.61 24.97
CA SER A 21 -8.05 7.99 26.23
C SER A 21 -7.15 7.64 27.42
N LYS A 22 -6.69 6.39 27.48
CA LYS A 22 -5.83 5.89 28.55
C LYS A 22 -4.50 6.62 28.68
N LEU A 23 -3.83 6.96 27.57
CA LEU A 23 -2.46 7.48 27.59
C LEU A 23 -2.37 9.01 27.55
N LYS A 24 -3.30 9.66 26.85
CA LYS A 24 -3.32 11.12 26.70
C LYS A 24 -4.21 11.80 27.73
N TYR A 25 -5.27 11.13 28.18
CA TYR A 25 -6.29 11.71 29.06
C TYR A 25 -6.63 10.80 30.25
N PRO A 26 -5.64 10.26 30.99
CA PRO A 26 -5.85 9.23 32.01
C PRO A 26 -6.83 9.65 33.13
N ASP A 27 -6.88 10.94 33.46
CA ASP A 27 -7.70 11.47 34.56
C ASP A 27 -9.07 12.01 34.11
N GLN A 28 -9.41 11.86 32.83
CA GLN A 28 -10.57 12.54 32.23
C GLN A 28 -11.70 11.59 31.81
N GLU A 29 -11.51 10.28 31.97
CA GLU A 29 -12.51 9.23 31.66
C GLU A 29 -13.22 9.43 30.31
N LEU A 30 -12.49 9.86 29.28
CA LEU A 30 -13.06 10.09 27.96
C LEU A 30 -13.43 8.76 27.29
N SER A 31 -14.59 8.71 26.63
CA SER A 31 -14.88 7.65 25.64
C SER A 31 -13.87 7.68 24.49
N GLY A 32 -13.65 6.57 23.80
CA GLY A 32 -12.72 6.49 22.68
C GLY A 32 -12.92 7.58 21.63
N ASP A 33 -14.14 7.77 21.14
CA ASP A 33 -14.47 8.78 20.12
C ASP A 33 -14.15 10.21 20.58
N ALA A 34 -14.50 10.54 21.83
CA ALA A 34 -14.20 11.83 22.43
C ALA A 34 -12.68 12.06 22.59
N ALA A 35 -11.93 11.01 22.91
CA ALA A 35 -10.48 11.07 23.00
C ALA A 35 -9.83 11.28 21.63
N ILE A 36 -10.32 10.62 20.58
CA ILE A 36 -9.87 10.82 19.19
C ILE A 36 -10.14 12.25 18.75
N ALA A 37 -11.37 12.73 18.91
CA ALA A 37 -11.78 14.08 18.50
C ALA A 37 -10.93 15.17 19.18
N ARG A 38 -10.73 15.03 20.50
CA ARG A 38 -9.87 15.96 21.26
C ARG A 38 -8.43 15.90 20.78
N TYR A 39 -7.88 14.71 20.57
CA TYR A 39 -6.48 14.59 20.17
C TYR A 39 -6.23 15.14 18.76
N ARG A 40 -7.16 14.92 17.83
CA ARG A 40 -7.14 15.55 16.49
C ARG A 40 -7.16 17.07 16.58
N GLN A 41 -7.98 17.64 17.46
CA GLN A 41 -8.03 19.09 17.68
C GLN A 41 -6.69 19.62 18.23
N GLU A 42 -6.14 19.00 19.27
CA GLU A 42 -4.84 19.38 19.86
C GLU A 42 -3.71 19.31 18.80
N LEU A 43 -3.68 18.25 17.98
CA LEU A 43 -2.72 18.11 16.89
C LEU A 43 -2.86 19.21 15.83
N MET A 44 -4.09 19.56 15.45
CA MET A 44 -4.35 20.64 14.50
C MET A 44 -3.86 21.99 15.05
N GLU A 45 -4.13 22.29 16.32
CA GLU A 45 -3.70 23.53 16.98
C GLU A 45 -2.16 23.62 17.08
N GLU A 46 -1.48 22.51 17.40
CA GLU A 46 -0.03 22.49 17.59
C GLU A 46 0.77 22.41 16.29
N LYS A 47 0.28 21.65 15.29
CA LYS A 47 1.07 21.23 14.12
C LYS A 47 0.43 21.62 12.78
N GLY A 48 -0.82 22.10 12.78
CA GLY A 48 -1.58 22.36 11.56
C GLY A 48 -1.99 21.10 10.80
N SER A 49 -1.98 19.93 11.45
CA SER A 49 -2.44 18.66 10.91
C SER A 49 -3.02 17.82 12.03
N ASP A 50 -4.14 17.14 11.78
CA ASP A 50 -4.80 16.23 12.73
C ASP A 50 -4.36 14.77 12.57
N PHE A 51 -3.26 14.52 11.86
CA PHE A 51 -2.75 13.17 11.62
C PHE A 51 -2.27 12.50 12.92
N ILE A 52 -2.95 11.42 13.31
CA ILE A 52 -2.60 10.59 14.47
C ILE A 52 -1.47 9.63 14.09
N ALA A 53 -0.43 9.57 14.92
CA ALA A 53 0.71 8.69 14.67
C ALA A 53 0.30 7.20 14.68
N HIS A 54 0.88 6.39 13.78
CA HIS A 54 0.63 4.95 13.62
C HIS A 54 0.71 4.14 14.93
N THR A 55 1.42 4.63 15.96
CA THR A 55 1.47 4.04 17.31
C THR A 55 0.13 3.97 18.02
N PHE A 56 -0.84 4.79 17.61
CA PHE A 56 -2.21 4.82 18.14
C PHE A 56 -3.23 4.27 17.14
N MET A 57 -2.80 3.64 16.04
CA MET A 57 -3.70 3.19 14.98
C MET A 57 -3.91 1.67 15.02
N LEU A 58 -5.03 1.23 14.47
CA LEU A 58 -5.43 -0.16 14.29
C LEU A 58 -5.73 -0.42 12.81
N PRO A 59 -5.16 -1.48 12.20
CA PRO A 59 -5.43 -1.80 10.80
C PRO A 59 -6.88 -2.30 10.65
N ILE A 60 -7.63 -1.68 9.74
CA ILE A 60 -9.02 -2.06 9.40
C ILE A 60 -9.22 -2.44 7.94
N SER A 61 -8.18 -2.31 7.12
CA SER A 61 -8.12 -2.81 5.75
C SER A 61 -6.67 -3.15 5.45
N VAL A 62 -6.45 -4.33 4.87
CA VAL A 62 -5.16 -4.69 4.28
C VAL A 62 -5.48 -5.41 2.98
N ALA A 63 -5.31 -4.70 1.87
CA ALA A 63 -5.41 -5.27 0.53
C ALA A 63 -4.05 -5.80 0.09
N ILE A 64 -4.00 -6.97 -0.55
CA ILE A 64 -2.78 -7.62 -0.99
C ILE A 64 -2.95 -8.18 -2.40
N ALA A 65 -2.14 -7.69 -3.34
CA ALA A 65 -1.91 -8.33 -4.63
C ALA A 65 -0.79 -9.37 -4.50
N LYS A 66 -1.11 -10.61 -4.83
CA LYS A 66 -0.16 -11.72 -4.93
C LYS A 66 0.41 -11.74 -6.33
N VAL A 67 1.73 -11.65 -6.45
CA VAL A 67 2.39 -11.55 -7.75
C VAL A 67 3.45 -12.65 -7.86
N THR A 68 3.42 -13.35 -8.98
CA THR A 68 4.34 -14.45 -9.30
C THR A 68 5.78 -13.95 -9.49
N GLN A 69 6.76 -14.86 -9.53
CA GLN A 69 8.15 -14.50 -9.78
C GLN A 69 8.34 -13.77 -11.12
N ASP A 70 7.54 -14.16 -12.13
CA ASP A 70 7.51 -13.55 -13.46
C ASP A 70 6.53 -12.35 -13.56
N PHE A 71 6.20 -11.73 -12.42
CA PHE A 71 5.45 -10.48 -12.32
C PHE A 71 3.98 -10.51 -12.79
N HIS A 72 3.39 -11.68 -13.01
CA HIS A 72 1.95 -11.80 -13.25
C HIS A 72 1.16 -11.62 -11.95
N LEU A 73 0.07 -10.86 -12.01
CA LEU A 73 -0.93 -10.81 -10.94
C LEU A 73 -1.66 -12.16 -10.85
N ASP A 74 -1.51 -12.84 -9.71
CA ASP A 74 -2.21 -14.10 -9.43
C ASP A 74 -3.60 -13.84 -8.85
N ASP A 75 -3.67 -12.97 -7.83
CA ASP A 75 -4.89 -12.70 -7.08
C ASP A 75 -4.78 -11.38 -6.30
N ILE A 76 -5.92 -10.78 -5.95
CA ILE A 76 -6.02 -9.63 -5.04
C ILE A 76 -7.01 -9.99 -3.95
N VAL A 77 -6.57 -9.89 -2.70
CA VAL A 77 -7.38 -10.22 -1.54
C VAL A 77 -7.39 -9.09 -0.54
N VAL A 78 -8.49 -8.99 0.20
CA VAL A 78 -8.61 -8.17 1.41
C VAL A 78 -8.63 -9.10 2.61
N LEU A 79 -7.84 -8.81 3.63
CA LEU A 79 -7.74 -9.69 4.79
C LEU A 79 -8.95 -9.57 5.72
N ASP A 80 -9.42 -10.72 6.22
CA ASP A 80 -10.54 -10.86 7.16
C ASP A 80 -11.90 -10.32 6.66
N ASP A 81 -12.12 -10.23 5.35
CA ASP A 81 -13.46 -9.94 4.79
C ASP A 81 -14.50 -10.99 5.25
N PRO A 82 -15.70 -10.60 5.72
CA PRO A 82 -16.25 -9.24 5.81
C PRO A 82 -16.12 -8.58 7.21
N ASP A 83 -15.40 -9.21 8.13
CA ASP A 83 -15.36 -8.82 9.55
C ASP A 83 -14.30 -7.73 9.85
N TYR A 84 -13.23 -7.68 9.05
CA TYR A 84 -12.15 -6.69 9.10
C TYR A 84 -11.56 -6.42 10.51
N ARG A 85 -11.37 -7.48 11.30
CA ARG A 85 -10.94 -7.35 12.71
C ARG A 85 -9.43 -7.11 12.76
N PRO A 86 -8.93 -6.08 13.47
CA PRO A 86 -7.50 -5.76 13.51
C PRO A 86 -6.59 -6.92 13.93
N ALA A 87 -7.01 -7.71 14.93
CA ALA A 87 -6.24 -8.87 15.39
C ALA A 87 -6.17 -9.99 14.34
N SER A 88 -7.29 -10.27 13.67
CA SER A 88 -7.37 -11.28 12.60
C SER A 88 -6.57 -10.84 11.38
N ILE A 89 -6.73 -9.59 10.94
CA ILE A 89 -5.96 -8.98 9.84
C ILE A 89 -4.46 -9.11 10.11
N THR A 90 -4.02 -8.70 11.30
CA THR A 90 -2.60 -8.76 11.68
C THR A 90 -2.07 -10.20 11.65
N ASN A 91 -2.82 -11.14 12.20
CA ASN A 91 -2.43 -12.54 12.20
C ASN A 91 -2.37 -13.11 10.78
N LEU A 92 -3.40 -12.87 9.95
CA LEU A 92 -3.47 -13.33 8.57
C LEU A 92 -2.34 -12.75 7.71
N PHE A 93 -1.98 -11.48 7.90
CA PHE A 93 -0.89 -10.82 7.18
C PHE A 93 0.44 -11.57 7.37
N TRP A 94 0.86 -11.75 8.63
CA TRP A 94 2.14 -12.38 8.94
C TRP A 94 2.13 -13.90 8.67
N GLN A 95 0.99 -14.58 8.86
CA GLN A 95 0.85 -15.98 8.48
C GLN A 95 0.90 -16.17 6.96
N GLY A 96 0.22 -15.32 6.20
CA GLY A 96 0.23 -15.31 4.74
C GLY A 96 1.65 -15.14 4.19
N TRP A 97 2.38 -14.15 4.69
CA TRP A 97 3.79 -13.95 4.31
C TRP A 97 4.64 -15.21 4.53
N ARG A 98 4.51 -15.89 5.67
CA ARG A 98 5.19 -17.17 5.93
C ARG A 98 4.71 -18.31 5.04
N HIS A 99 3.40 -18.40 4.82
CA HIS A 99 2.77 -19.44 3.99
C HIS A 99 3.35 -19.41 2.57
N TYR A 100 3.48 -18.22 2.00
CA TYR A 100 4.07 -17.98 0.69
C TYR A 100 5.62 -18.00 0.68
N LYS A 101 6.25 -18.51 1.74
CA LYS A 101 7.71 -18.64 1.87
C LYS A 101 8.48 -17.32 1.91
N ARG A 102 7.88 -16.30 2.53
CA ARG A 102 8.47 -14.99 2.78
C ARG A 102 8.81 -14.25 1.47
N PRO A 103 7.84 -14.06 0.56
CA PRO A 103 8.03 -13.26 -0.65
C PRO A 103 8.41 -11.82 -0.29
N THR A 104 8.97 -11.10 -1.25
CA THR A 104 9.32 -9.70 -1.06
C THR A 104 8.05 -8.87 -0.89
N PHE A 105 7.99 -8.07 0.16
CA PHE A 105 6.95 -7.05 0.27
C PHE A 105 7.22 -5.90 -0.69
N VAL A 106 6.18 -5.40 -1.34
CA VAL A 106 6.24 -4.19 -2.17
C VAL A 106 5.17 -3.22 -1.68
N THR A 107 5.55 -1.97 -1.45
CA THR A 107 4.64 -0.93 -0.96
C THR A 107 5.00 0.40 -1.61
N PHE A 108 4.10 1.39 -1.54
CA PHE A 108 4.45 2.78 -1.77
C PHE A 108 4.49 3.54 -0.43
N ASN A 109 5.67 3.97 0.03
CA ASN A 109 5.86 4.61 1.34
C ASN A 109 5.53 3.73 2.58
N GLY A 110 5.36 2.42 2.39
CA GLY A 110 5.03 1.50 3.48
C GLY A 110 6.14 1.28 4.50
N ARG A 111 7.38 1.71 4.23
CA ARG A 111 8.42 1.79 5.26
C ARG A 111 8.09 2.86 6.32
N GLY A 112 7.45 3.94 5.90
CA GLY A 112 7.10 5.06 6.75
C GLY A 112 5.84 4.82 7.59
N TYR A 113 4.94 3.94 7.14
CA TYR A 113 3.63 3.78 7.76
C TYR A 113 3.17 2.32 7.88
N ASP A 114 2.94 1.64 6.75
CA ASP A 114 2.27 0.32 6.68
C ASP A 114 2.99 -0.77 7.48
N LEU A 115 4.28 -0.98 7.24
CA LEU A 115 5.05 -1.99 7.99
C LEU A 115 5.21 -1.62 9.46
N PRO A 116 5.56 -0.37 9.85
CA PRO A 116 5.53 0.05 11.25
C PRO A 116 4.18 -0.23 11.94
N LEU A 117 3.06 0.04 11.27
CA LEU A 117 1.72 -0.25 11.78
C LEU A 117 1.51 -1.77 11.98
N MET A 118 1.89 -2.60 11.00
CA MET A 118 1.75 -4.06 11.10
C MET A 118 2.72 -4.68 12.13
N GLU A 119 3.91 -4.10 12.31
CA GLU A 119 4.87 -4.46 13.36
C GLU A 119 4.32 -4.14 14.75
N LEU A 120 3.77 -2.94 14.96
CA LEU A 120 3.16 -2.54 16.23
C LEU A 120 1.87 -3.31 16.51
N SER A 121 1.10 -3.65 15.48
CA SER A 121 -0.07 -4.51 15.62
C SER A 121 0.34 -5.92 16.05
N ALA A 122 1.43 -6.46 15.51
CA ALA A 122 1.98 -7.73 15.97
C ALA A 122 2.44 -7.67 17.43
N TYR A 123 3.09 -6.57 17.85
CA TYR A 123 3.43 -6.33 19.24
C TYR A 123 2.16 -6.30 20.12
N ARG A 124 1.13 -5.57 19.69
CA ARG A 124 -0.15 -5.43 20.39
C ARG A 124 -0.87 -6.76 20.58
N PHE A 125 -0.89 -7.60 19.55
CA PHE A 125 -1.63 -8.87 19.54
C PHE A 125 -0.75 -10.08 19.90
N GLY A 126 0.50 -9.87 20.35
CA GLY A 126 1.35 -10.92 20.88
C GLY A 126 1.89 -11.90 19.83
N LEU A 127 2.11 -11.45 18.60
CA LEU A 127 2.66 -12.29 17.53
C LEU A 127 4.19 -12.33 17.56
N SER A 128 4.76 -13.53 17.46
CA SER A 128 6.21 -13.71 17.35
C SER A 128 6.67 -13.59 15.89
N LEU A 129 7.62 -12.69 15.62
CA LEU A 129 8.12 -12.39 14.26
C LEU A 129 9.66 -12.47 14.13
N PRO A 130 10.33 -13.57 14.57
CA PRO A 130 11.79 -13.67 14.52
C PRO A 130 12.34 -13.61 13.09
N ASP A 131 11.61 -14.22 12.15
CA ASP A 131 11.95 -14.24 10.73
C ASP A 131 11.91 -12.87 10.05
N TRP A 132 11.14 -11.92 10.61
CA TRP A 132 11.03 -10.56 10.10
C TRP A 132 12.06 -9.65 10.76
N PHE A 133 12.11 -9.66 12.10
CA PHE A 133 12.99 -8.76 12.83
C PHE A 133 14.48 -9.11 12.69
N GLN A 134 14.82 -10.40 12.65
CA GLN A 134 16.17 -10.92 12.44
C GLN A 134 17.28 -10.15 13.19
N VAL A 135 17.01 -9.70 14.42
CA VAL A 135 17.88 -8.75 15.15
C VAL A 135 19.31 -9.25 15.37
N SER A 136 19.52 -10.57 15.38
CA SER A 136 20.82 -11.21 15.52
C SER A 136 21.53 -11.47 14.18
N GLY A 137 20.88 -11.20 13.05
CA GLY A 137 21.43 -11.36 11.71
C GLY A 137 22.35 -10.21 11.31
N ARG A 138 23.12 -10.39 10.23
CA ARG A 138 23.93 -9.30 9.65
C ARG A 138 23.01 -8.16 9.24
N SER A 139 23.35 -6.93 9.61
CA SER A 139 22.49 -5.76 9.42
C SER A 139 21.91 -5.63 8.01
N PHE A 140 22.69 -5.92 6.97
CA PHE A 140 22.24 -5.82 5.57
C PHE A 140 21.29 -6.96 5.13
N ASP A 141 21.31 -8.11 5.81
CA ASP A 141 20.40 -9.22 5.53
C ASP A 141 19.06 -9.07 6.28
N GLN A 142 18.99 -8.20 7.29
CA GLN A 142 17.78 -8.01 8.08
C GLN A 142 16.65 -7.49 7.19
N ALA A 143 15.46 -8.11 7.29
CA ALA A 143 14.33 -7.74 6.44
C ALA A 143 13.89 -6.27 6.59
N ARG A 144 14.13 -5.71 7.79
CA ARG A 144 13.83 -4.31 8.14
C ARG A 144 14.88 -3.31 7.67
N ASN A 145 16.02 -3.77 7.16
CA ASN A 145 17.05 -2.87 6.66
C ASN A 145 16.50 -2.10 5.46
N ARG A 146 16.59 -0.76 5.50
CA ARG A 146 16.05 0.12 4.46
C ARG A 146 16.52 -0.23 3.05
N TYR A 147 17.76 -0.71 2.93
CA TYR A 147 18.38 -1.01 1.63
C TYR A 147 18.26 -2.49 1.24
N ASN A 148 17.62 -3.32 2.07
CA ASN A 148 17.33 -4.72 1.75
C ASN A 148 16.04 -4.81 0.91
N THR A 149 16.18 -4.54 -0.38
CA THR A 149 15.08 -4.62 -1.36
C THR A 149 14.64 -6.05 -1.67
N SER A 150 15.34 -7.07 -1.15
CA SER A 150 14.96 -8.48 -1.30
C SER A 150 13.93 -8.93 -0.26
N SER A 151 13.75 -8.18 0.84
CA SER A 151 12.69 -8.45 1.82
C SER A 151 11.57 -7.42 1.75
N HIS A 152 11.92 -6.16 1.52
CA HIS A 152 10.96 -5.08 1.33
C HIS A 152 11.45 -4.04 0.33
N LEU A 153 10.76 -3.97 -0.79
CA LEU A 153 10.93 -2.95 -1.81
C LEU A 153 9.89 -1.83 -1.60
N ASP A 154 10.32 -0.72 -1.01
CA ASP A 154 9.50 0.49 -0.97
C ASP A 154 9.72 1.32 -2.24
N LEU A 155 8.67 1.48 -3.04
CA LEU A 155 8.72 2.21 -4.31
C LEU A 155 8.97 3.70 -4.09
N MET A 156 8.52 4.30 -2.98
CA MET A 156 8.83 5.69 -2.68
C MET A 156 10.32 5.85 -2.38
N ASP A 157 10.93 4.93 -1.61
CA ASP A 157 12.38 4.93 -1.41
C ASP A 157 13.12 4.82 -2.73
N MET A 158 12.77 3.85 -3.57
CA MET A 158 13.42 3.64 -4.86
C MET A 158 13.33 4.89 -5.75
N MET A 159 12.14 5.47 -5.90
CA MET A 159 11.88 6.58 -6.81
C MET A 159 12.35 7.94 -6.27
N SER A 160 12.57 8.06 -4.96
CA SER A 160 13.12 9.27 -4.32
C SER A 160 14.64 9.22 -4.11
N ASN A 161 15.33 8.23 -4.68
CA ASN A 161 16.75 7.95 -4.40
C ASN A 161 17.01 7.84 -2.88
N PHE A 162 16.19 7.04 -2.20
CA PHE A 162 16.19 6.82 -0.76
C PHE A 162 16.09 8.14 0.04
N GLY A 163 15.23 9.05 -0.42
CA GLY A 163 14.99 10.35 0.20
C GLY A 163 15.95 11.46 -0.21
N ALA A 164 16.86 11.24 -1.17
CA ALA A 164 17.72 12.30 -1.70
C ALA A 164 16.94 13.34 -2.53
N SER A 165 15.78 12.96 -3.08
CA SER A 165 14.83 13.90 -3.69
C SER A 165 13.45 13.77 -3.05
N ARG A 166 12.63 14.82 -3.18
CA ARG A 166 11.20 14.74 -2.82
C ARG A 166 10.41 14.27 -4.03
N LEU A 167 9.66 13.18 -3.88
CA LEU A 167 8.73 12.69 -4.90
C LEU A 167 7.38 13.39 -4.74
N GLN A 168 7.26 14.58 -5.35
CA GLN A 168 6.04 15.38 -5.26
C GLN A 168 4.86 14.67 -5.94
N GLY A 169 3.72 14.62 -5.25
CA GLY A 169 2.51 13.94 -5.72
C GLY A 169 2.54 12.40 -5.62
N GLY A 170 3.64 11.81 -5.18
CA GLY A 170 3.71 10.41 -4.74
C GLY A 170 3.19 9.39 -5.76
N LEU A 171 2.45 8.39 -5.25
CA LEU A 171 1.87 7.31 -6.05
C LEU A 171 0.96 7.85 -7.16
N ASN A 172 0.14 8.84 -6.83
CA ASN A 172 -0.80 9.44 -7.77
C ASN A 172 -0.12 9.95 -9.05
N VAL A 173 1.01 10.66 -8.91
CA VAL A 173 1.77 11.16 -10.07
C VAL A 173 2.38 10.00 -10.86
N LEU A 174 2.97 9.01 -10.20
CA LEU A 174 3.56 7.86 -10.90
C LEU A 174 2.51 7.04 -11.66
N ALA A 175 1.36 6.78 -11.05
CA ALA A 175 0.25 6.08 -11.67
C ALA A 175 -0.26 6.84 -12.91
N ASN A 176 -0.49 8.14 -12.78
CA ASN A 176 -0.95 8.98 -13.90
C ASN A 176 0.07 9.05 -15.04
N ILE A 177 1.38 9.08 -14.74
CA ILE A 177 2.43 9.04 -15.77
C ILE A 177 2.32 7.80 -16.65
N ILE A 178 1.91 6.65 -16.09
CA ILE A 178 1.71 5.40 -16.83
C ILE A 178 0.24 5.16 -17.23
N GLY A 179 -0.58 6.22 -17.21
CA GLY A 179 -1.98 6.19 -17.61
C GLY A 179 -2.91 5.43 -16.66
N LYS A 180 -2.47 5.09 -15.44
CA LYS A 180 -3.33 4.46 -14.43
C LYS A 180 -4.10 5.51 -13.62
N PRO A 181 -5.25 5.13 -13.02
CA PRO A 181 -6.17 6.08 -12.41
C PRO A 181 -5.51 6.97 -11.35
N GLY A 182 -4.60 6.41 -10.55
CA GLY A 182 -4.10 7.09 -9.37
C GLY A 182 -5.23 7.31 -8.35
N LYS A 183 -5.05 8.34 -7.53
CA LYS A 183 -5.98 8.68 -6.44
C LYS A 183 -7.32 9.17 -7.01
N THR A 184 -8.32 8.29 -7.00
CA THR A 184 -9.66 8.55 -7.59
C THR A 184 -10.75 8.90 -6.57
N GLY A 185 -10.39 9.13 -5.29
CA GLY A 185 -11.39 9.50 -4.29
C GLY A 185 -10.78 9.76 -2.91
N ILE A 186 -10.78 8.73 -2.07
CA ILE A 186 -10.54 8.86 -0.63
C ILE A 186 -9.13 9.30 -0.33
N ASP A 187 -9.03 10.31 0.53
CA ASP A 187 -7.80 10.67 1.19
C ASP A 187 -7.70 9.97 2.55
N GLY A 188 -6.51 9.52 2.94
CA GLY A 188 -6.29 8.88 4.26
C GLY A 188 -6.81 9.72 5.44
N SER A 189 -6.90 11.05 5.29
CA SER A 189 -7.53 11.94 6.27
C SER A 189 -9.04 11.70 6.48
N GLN A 190 -9.73 11.06 5.52
CA GLN A 190 -11.16 10.77 5.56
C GLN A 190 -11.48 9.38 6.11
N VAL A 191 -10.47 8.52 6.30
CA VAL A 191 -10.64 7.11 6.67
C VAL A 191 -11.33 6.97 8.03
N GLN A 192 -10.92 7.78 9.02
CA GLN A 192 -11.53 7.78 10.35
C GLN A 192 -13.03 8.11 10.26
N ASP A 193 -13.37 9.24 9.64
CA ASP A 193 -14.75 9.71 9.56
C ASP A 193 -15.61 8.73 8.74
N MET A 194 -15.05 8.11 7.70
CA MET A 194 -15.77 7.12 6.90
C MET A 194 -16.02 5.82 7.69
N TYR A 195 -15.04 5.37 8.46
CA TYR A 195 -15.18 4.20 9.33
C TYR A 195 -16.26 4.42 10.39
N ASP A 196 -16.26 5.58 11.04
CA ASP A 196 -17.25 5.95 12.07
C ASP A 196 -18.67 6.00 11.49
N ASN A 197 -18.81 6.29 10.20
CA ASN A 197 -20.08 6.25 9.46
C ASN A 197 -20.43 4.86 8.87
N GLY A 198 -19.66 3.81 9.20
CA GLY A 198 -19.90 2.44 8.77
C GLY A 198 -19.42 2.10 7.35
N GLY A 199 -18.62 2.97 6.73
CA GLY A 199 -18.14 2.83 5.35
C GLY A 199 -16.95 1.88 5.17
N VAL A 200 -16.81 0.83 5.98
CA VAL A 200 -15.61 -0.04 5.93
C VAL A 200 -15.44 -0.74 4.58
N ARG A 201 -16.53 -1.07 3.88
CA ARG A 201 -16.45 -1.71 2.55
C ARG A 201 -15.83 -0.78 1.53
N GLU A 202 -16.25 0.48 1.53
CA GLU A 202 -15.70 1.51 0.68
C GLU A 202 -14.20 1.71 0.97
N ILE A 203 -13.76 1.72 2.25
CA ILE A 203 -12.33 1.81 2.59
C ILE A 203 -11.54 0.68 1.91
N ASN A 204 -12.05 -0.55 1.99
CA ASN A 204 -11.41 -1.71 1.39
C ASN A 204 -11.39 -1.63 -0.15
N ASP A 205 -12.46 -1.11 -0.77
CA ASP A 205 -12.52 -0.90 -2.23
C ASP A 205 -11.42 0.08 -2.70
N TYR A 206 -11.18 1.17 -1.97
CA TYR A 206 -10.12 2.14 -2.30
C TYR A 206 -8.71 1.60 -2.00
N CYS A 207 -8.53 0.90 -0.88
CA CYS A 207 -7.25 0.25 -0.57
C CYS A 207 -6.85 -0.76 -1.67
N MET A 208 -7.82 -1.48 -2.24
CA MET A 208 -7.58 -2.33 -3.42
C MET A 208 -7.15 -1.54 -4.66
N CYS A 209 -7.70 -0.34 -4.89
CA CYS A 209 -7.29 0.53 -5.98
C CYS A 209 -5.83 1.00 -5.82
N ASP A 210 -5.43 1.40 -4.61
CA ASP A 210 -4.05 1.82 -4.33
C ASP A 210 -3.04 0.66 -4.47
N VAL A 211 -3.45 -0.57 -4.14
CA VAL A 211 -2.67 -1.78 -4.42
C VAL A 211 -2.51 -2.02 -5.93
N LEU A 212 -3.55 -1.78 -6.73
CA LEU A 212 -3.47 -1.87 -8.19
C LEU A 212 -2.53 -0.83 -8.77
N ASP A 213 -2.65 0.43 -8.36
CA ASP A 213 -1.73 1.50 -8.78
C ASP A 213 -0.28 1.16 -8.38
N THR A 214 -0.07 0.66 -7.16
CA THR A 214 1.24 0.23 -6.68
C THR A 214 1.78 -0.94 -7.50
N TYR A 215 0.94 -1.90 -7.92
CA TYR A 215 1.33 -3.00 -8.80
C TYR A 215 1.78 -2.49 -10.18
N PHE A 216 1.05 -1.59 -10.82
CA PHE A 216 1.45 -1.07 -12.13
C PHE A 216 2.71 -0.21 -12.05
N VAL A 217 2.86 0.61 -11.02
CA VAL A 217 4.11 1.34 -10.78
C VAL A 217 5.26 0.37 -10.52
N PHE A 218 5.04 -0.71 -9.76
CA PHE A 218 6.01 -1.77 -9.56
C PHE A 218 6.45 -2.40 -10.89
N LEU A 219 5.54 -2.78 -11.77
CA LEU A 219 5.86 -3.28 -13.11
C LEU A 219 6.74 -2.30 -13.89
N ARG A 220 6.37 -1.01 -13.92
CA ARG A 220 7.20 0.02 -14.57
C ARG A 220 8.59 0.11 -13.95
N THR A 221 8.73 -0.05 -12.63
CA THR A 221 10.07 -0.10 -12.02
C THR A 221 10.88 -1.31 -12.45
N ARG A 222 10.24 -2.45 -12.75
CA ARG A 222 10.92 -3.64 -13.27
C ARG A 222 11.51 -3.36 -14.64
N VAL A 223 10.80 -2.60 -15.48
CA VAL A 223 11.34 -2.09 -16.75
C VAL A 223 12.53 -1.16 -16.53
N LEU A 224 12.43 -0.20 -15.59
CA LEU A 224 13.54 0.70 -15.26
C LEU A 224 14.81 -0.05 -14.82
N THR A 225 14.66 -1.20 -14.16
CA THR A 225 15.77 -2.03 -13.70
C THR A 225 16.21 -3.12 -14.69
N GLY A 226 15.58 -3.21 -15.86
CA GLY A 226 15.87 -4.23 -16.87
C GLY A 226 15.42 -5.65 -16.51
N GLN A 227 14.51 -5.80 -15.54
CA GLN A 227 13.90 -7.08 -15.17
C GLN A 227 12.69 -7.43 -16.04
N LEU A 228 12.10 -6.43 -16.69
CA LEU A 228 11.09 -6.57 -17.75
C LEU A 228 11.51 -5.71 -18.94
N THR A 229 11.17 -6.15 -20.14
CA THR A 229 11.06 -5.28 -21.30
C THR A 229 9.75 -4.50 -21.24
N LEU A 230 9.66 -3.43 -22.03
CA LEU A 230 8.42 -2.65 -22.14
C LEU A 230 7.26 -3.46 -22.72
N ASP A 231 7.56 -4.39 -23.64
CA ASP A 231 6.55 -5.27 -24.24
C ASP A 231 6.01 -6.27 -23.20
N GLU A 232 6.88 -6.88 -22.39
CA GLU A 232 6.47 -7.78 -21.31
C GLU A 232 5.65 -7.05 -20.23
N GLU A 233 6.00 -5.80 -19.88
CA GLU A 233 5.15 -4.96 -19.02
C GLU A 233 3.76 -4.80 -19.62
N HIS A 234 3.67 -4.47 -20.92
CA HIS A 234 2.40 -4.27 -21.60
C HIS A 234 1.54 -5.54 -21.59
N GLU A 235 2.15 -6.71 -21.80
CA GLU A 235 1.47 -8.00 -21.68
C GLU A 235 0.88 -8.19 -20.27
N ARG A 236 1.67 -7.97 -19.21
CA ARG A 236 1.16 -8.07 -17.82
C ARG A 236 0.02 -7.09 -17.54
N VAL A 237 0.09 -5.88 -18.11
CA VAL A 237 -0.96 -4.86 -17.97
C VAL A 237 -2.25 -5.32 -18.64
N VAL A 238 -2.19 -5.85 -19.86
CA VAL A 238 -3.36 -6.36 -20.59
C VAL A 238 -3.97 -7.57 -19.89
N GLU A 239 -3.15 -8.51 -19.42
CA GLU A 239 -3.62 -9.67 -18.66
C GLU A 239 -4.31 -9.27 -17.36
N THR A 240 -3.75 -8.30 -16.65
CA THR A 240 -4.35 -7.76 -15.42
C THR A 240 -5.67 -7.07 -15.73
N LYS A 241 -5.76 -6.28 -16.81
CA LYS A 241 -7.03 -5.68 -17.23
C LYS A 241 -8.09 -6.75 -17.47
N ASN A 242 -7.75 -7.81 -18.22
CA ASN A 242 -8.64 -8.94 -18.46
C ASN A 242 -9.05 -9.67 -17.17
N TYR A 243 -8.13 -9.78 -16.19
CA TYR A 243 -8.41 -10.34 -14.87
C TYR A 243 -9.47 -9.50 -14.12
N LEU A 244 -9.36 -8.17 -14.17
CA LEU A 244 -10.29 -7.24 -13.52
C LEU A 244 -11.65 -7.25 -14.22
N GLU A 245 -11.69 -7.19 -15.56
CA GLU A 245 -12.93 -7.17 -16.34
C GLU A 245 -13.80 -8.41 -16.05
N LYS A 246 -13.18 -9.58 -15.90
CA LYS A 246 -13.88 -10.82 -15.56
C LYS A 246 -14.51 -10.83 -14.17
N ARG A 247 -14.06 -9.96 -13.26
CA ARG A 247 -14.49 -9.89 -11.85
C ARG A 247 -15.19 -8.58 -11.49
N ALA A 248 -15.29 -7.63 -12.43
CA ALA A 248 -15.86 -6.32 -12.19
C ALA A 248 -17.32 -6.39 -11.71
N ALA A 249 -18.09 -7.38 -12.19
CA ALA A 249 -19.47 -7.58 -11.77
C ALA A 249 -19.62 -7.94 -10.27
N ASP A 250 -18.59 -8.54 -9.67
CA ASP A 250 -18.61 -9.03 -8.29
C ASP A 250 -17.77 -8.15 -7.34
N CYS A 251 -17.04 -7.16 -7.86
CA CYS A 251 -16.12 -6.31 -7.10
C CYS A 251 -16.20 -4.86 -7.58
N LYS A 252 -16.79 -4.00 -6.75
CA LYS A 252 -16.96 -2.57 -7.04
C LYS A 252 -15.64 -1.84 -7.24
N ALA A 253 -14.61 -2.19 -6.47
CA ALA A 253 -13.26 -1.65 -6.67
C ALA A 253 -12.77 -1.86 -8.12
N PHE A 254 -12.98 -3.05 -8.68
CA PHE A 254 -12.53 -3.36 -10.05
C PHE A 254 -13.36 -2.62 -11.10
N GLU A 255 -14.68 -2.55 -10.93
CA GLU A 255 -15.54 -1.74 -11.81
C GLU A 255 -15.12 -0.27 -11.81
N HIS A 256 -14.95 0.31 -10.61
CA HIS A 256 -14.51 1.70 -10.43
C HIS A 256 -13.13 1.94 -11.06
N TYR A 257 -12.17 1.07 -10.79
CA TYR A 257 -10.81 1.18 -11.33
C TYR A 257 -10.79 1.10 -12.86
N LEU A 258 -11.56 0.18 -13.45
CA LEU A 258 -11.70 0.04 -14.90
C LEU A 258 -12.37 1.26 -15.55
N SER A 259 -13.34 1.89 -14.88
CA SER A 259 -14.01 3.09 -15.41
C SER A 259 -13.08 4.31 -15.51
N HIS A 260 -11.97 4.33 -14.76
CA HIS A 260 -10.94 5.37 -14.80
C HIS A 260 -9.65 4.92 -15.49
N TRP A 261 -9.63 3.71 -16.06
CA TRP A 261 -8.44 3.14 -16.67
C TRP A 261 -8.01 3.93 -17.91
N GLY A 262 -6.74 4.32 -17.94
CA GLY A 262 -6.07 4.80 -19.15
C GLY A 262 -4.93 3.87 -19.57
N ASP A 263 -4.42 4.11 -20.78
CA ASP A 263 -3.29 3.40 -21.35
C ASP A 263 -2.13 4.38 -21.58
N TRP A 264 -0.94 4.01 -21.08
CA TRP A 264 0.27 4.77 -21.36
C TRP A 264 0.56 4.81 -22.86
N GLN A 265 0.90 5.99 -23.37
CA GLN A 265 1.32 6.17 -24.75
C GLN A 265 2.83 6.43 -24.80
N PRO A 266 3.60 5.74 -25.67
CA PRO A 266 4.99 6.06 -25.86
C PRO A 266 5.13 7.49 -26.42
N PRO A 267 6.18 8.25 -26.03
CA PRO A 267 6.45 9.53 -26.65
C PRO A 267 6.62 9.35 -28.15
N GLU A 268 6.01 10.24 -28.94
CA GLU A 268 6.15 10.24 -30.39
C GLU A 268 7.64 10.26 -30.75
N LYS A 269 8.06 9.39 -31.68
CA LYS A 269 9.41 9.51 -32.25
C LYS A 269 9.41 10.81 -33.04
N GLU A 270 10.19 11.80 -32.62
CA GLU A 270 10.47 12.97 -33.46
C GLU A 270 10.93 12.46 -34.83
N SER A 271 10.15 12.75 -35.86
CA SER A 271 10.51 12.47 -37.24
C SER A 271 11.78 13.24 -37.55
N THR A 272 12.91 12.56 -37.66
CA THR A 272 14.14 13.08 -38.26
C THR A 272 13.96 13.23 -39.77
N GLU A 273 13.05 14.09 -40.18
CA GLU A 273 12.87 14.55 -41.56
C GLU A 273 12.68 16.06 -41.50
N ASN A 274 13.80 16.81 -41.54
CA ASN A 274 13.94 18.16 -42.10
C ASN A 274 15.18 18.88 -41.54
N LYS A 275 16.39 18.45 -41.91
CA LYS A 275 17.59 19.31 -42.00
C LYS A 275 18.57 18.81 -43.07
N GLU A 276 18.07 18.54 -44.27
CA GLU A 276 18.90 18.57 -45.50
C GLU A 276 18.13 19.33 -46.58
N SER A 277 18.05 20.65 -46.42
CA SER A 277 17.78 21.60 -47.50
C SER A 277 17.95 23.01 -46.95
N VAL A 278 19.18 23.53 -47.05
CA VAL A 278 19.60 24.78 -47.74
C VAL A 278 21.06 25.03 -47.38
#